data_AF-A0A948E256-F1
#
_entry.id   AF-A0A948E256-F1
#
_cell.length_a   1.000
_cell.length_b   1.000
_cell.length_c   1.000
_cell.angle_alpha   90.00
_cell.angle_beta   90.00
_cell.angle_gamma   90.00
#
_symmetry.space_group_name_H-M   'P 1'
#
loop_
_entity.id
_entity.type
_entity.pdbx_description
1 polymer ?
#
loop_
_entity_poly.entity_id
_entity_poly.type
_entity_poly.pdbx_seq_one_letter_code
_entity_poly.pdbx_strand_id
1 'polypeptide(L)'
;MFKTGIIGGGIGGLKILNILKDITDIRWIADINDDAPGIIAAKEQNIGILKDFRSGIADTSLELTIECTGNEKVLSLIEQHKHSKLSVISSTGALLLVNLVEQVQKAMEKQKQANELEKMFAAMTEVGNKVRYRSDSVIKEVRKIMDSSKNLRVGVDVIEKKSEITRENIKSISNSTEILSADAKTISERSKVLSTLTGNASSSIESAVEWVHRVENAAEGMDSIIKSIMEITRMTQLIAVNASIQAALAGEAGKGFAVLAEEVKILSDQTKEASIKANREIAAMNHSTSGTTTEIRNIFEIIEKINIEMKSVSTSAEDQSLLTQKVYSDINDSQRKLDEVSEEISTSSKISQAMILSLNQIYSQMTDLIKETESFR
;
A
#
# COMPACT_ATOMS: atom_id res chain seq x y z
N MET A 1 30.80 77.91 -41.07
CA MET A 1 31.83 76.87 -41.24
C MET A 1 33.02 77.53 -41.89
N PHE A 2 34.24 77.25 -41.44
CA PHE A 2 35.44 77.77 -42.09
C PHE A 2 35.49 77.28 -43.53
N LYS A 3 35.80 78.17 -44.48
CA LYS A 3 36.06 77.76 -45.87
C LYS A 3 37.46 77.16 -45.95
N THR A 4 37.54 75.86 -46.18
CA THR A 4 38.77 75.08 -46.06
C THR A 4 39.25 74.55 -47.40
N GLY A 5 40.54 74.71 -47.69
CA GLY A 5 41.24 74.04 -48.77
C GLY A 5 42.14 72.93 -48.23
N ILE A 6 42.25 71.81 -48.93
CA ILE A 6 43.16 70.71 -48.57
C ILE A 6 44.21 70.58 -49.66
N ILE A 7 45.49 70.59 -49.31
CA ILE A 7 46.61 70.47 -50.27
C ILE A 7 47.32 69.15 -50.01
N GLY A 8 47.28 68.24 -50.99
CA GLY A 8 47.70 66.85 -50.89
C GLY A 8 46.49 65.93 -50.74
N GLY A 9 46.20 65.14 -51.76
CA GLY A 9 45.12 64.16 -51.87
C GLY A 9 45.54 62.73 -51.55
N GLY A 10 46.74 62.50 -51.00
CA GLY A 10 47.17 61.20 -50.49
C GLY A 10 46.34 60.70 -49.29
N ILE A 11 46.83 59.66 -48.60
CA ILE A 11 46.12 59.04 -47.46
C ILE A 11 45.84 60.07 -46.34
N GLY A 12 46.80 60.95 -46.04
CA GLY A 12 46.61 62.01 -45.03
C GLY A 12 45.53 63.02 -45.43
N GLY A 13 45.53 63.43 -46.70
CA GLY A 13 44.49 64.30 -47.26
C GLY A 13 43.09 63.69 -47.23
N LEU A 14 42.97 62.41 -47.58
CA LEU A 14 41.71 61.67 -47.47
C LEU A 14 41.19 61.61 -46.02
N LYS A 15 42.07 61.35 -45.05
CA LYS A 15 41.68 61.32 -43.63
C LYS A 15 41.20 62.70 -43.16
N ILE A 16 41.93 63.76 -43.49
CA ILE A 16 41.53 65.15 -43.17
C ILE A 16 40.20 65.52 -43.83
N LEU A 17 40.02 65.15 -45.11
CA LEU A 17 38.77 65.34 -45.85
C LEU A 17 37.60 64.68 -45.10
N ASN A 18 37.74 63.41 -44.71
CA ASN A 18 36.70 62.68 -44.00
C ASN A 18 36.43 63.20 -42.58
N ILE A 19 37.44 63.72 -41.88
CA ILE A 19 37.29 64.31 -40.54
C ILE A 19 36.56 65.66 -40.64
N LEU A 20 36.91 66.48 -41.63
CA LEU A 20 36.49 67.88 -41.66
C LEU A 20 35.28 68.17 -42.53
N LYS A 21 34.81 67.22 -43.36
CA LYS A 21 33.65 67.41 -44.24
C LYS A 21 32.38 67.84 -43.49
N ASP A 22 32.22 67.37 -42.24
CA ASP A 22 31.07 67.67 -41.40
C ASP A 22 31.35 68.80 -40.38
N ILE A 23 32.57 69.35 -40.39
CA ILE A 23 33.07 70.36 -39.42
C ILE A 23 33.39 71.69 -40.11
N THR A 24 33.78 71.67 -41.39
CA THR A 24 34.15 72.83 -42.19
C THR A 24 33.57 72.76 -43.60
N ASP A 25 33.49 73.89 -44.29
CA ASP A 25 33.04 73.99 -45.68
C ASP A 25 34.24 73.76 -46.59
N ILE A 26 34.46 72.51 -46.98
CA ILE A 26 35.61 72.12 -47.81
C ILE A 26 35.35 72.56 -49.25
N ARG A 27 36.06 73.59 -49.69
CA ARG A 27 35.88 74.19 -51.01
C ARG A 27 36.58 73.40 -52.09
N TRP A 28 37.78 72.93 -51.78
CA TRP A 28 38.55 72.16 -52.73
C TRP A 28 39.61 71.29 -52.06
N ILE A 29 40.01 70.24 -52.76
CA ILE A 29 41.23 69.48 -52.50
C ILE A 29 42.16 69.57 -53.72
N ALA A 30 43.46 69.72 -53.47
CA ALA A 30 44.45 69.88 -54.52
C ALA A 30 45.49 68.77 -54.48
N ASP A 31 45.72 68.09 -55.60
CA ASP A 31 46.83 67.16 -55.79
C ASP A 31 47.23 67.16 -57.26
N ILE A 32 48.49 66.82 -57.53
CA ILE A 32 49.01 66.70 -58.89
C ILE A 32 48.55 65.36 -59.50
N ASN A 33 48.28 64.35 -58.67
CA ASN A 33 47.79 63.05 -59.06
C ASN A 33 46.25 62.98 -58.99
N ASP A 34 45.60 62.85 -60.15
CA ASP A 34 44.13 62.75 -60.25
C ASP A 34 43.55 61.45 -59.65
N ASP A 35 44.40 60.44 -59.46
CA ASP A 35 44.07 59.14 -58.88
C ASP A 35 44.37 59.07 -57.38
N ALA A 36 44.76 60.19 -56.76
CA ALA A 36 45.02 60.21 -55.32
C ALA A 36 43.73 59.92 -54.52
N PRO A 37 43.77 59.12 -53.44
CA PRO A 37 42.57 58.66 -52.73
C PRO A 37 41.63 59.79 -52.26
N GLY A 38 42.19 60.91 -51.80
CA GLY A 38 41.43 62.09 -51.38
C GLY A 38 40.78 62.83 -52.56
N ILE A 39 41.39 62.81 -53.75
CA ILE A 39 40.81 63.38 -54.97
C ILE A 39 39.62 62.56 -55.43
N ILE A 40 39.73 61.23 -55.41
CA ILE A 40 38.62 60.31 -55.74
C ILE A 40 37.45 60.52 -54.78
N ALA A 41 37.71 60.53 -53.47
CA ALA A 41 36.66 60.76 -52.46
C ALA A 41 36.01 62.15 -52.57
N ALA A 42 36.78 63.17 -52.95
CA ALA A 42 36.24 64.51 -53.21
C ALA A 42 35.32 64.56 -54.44
N LYS A 43 35.63 63.82 -55.52
CA LYS A 43 34.73 63.68 -56.68
C LYS A 43 33.39 63.08 -56.28
N GLU A 44 33.41 62.01 -55.49
CA GLU A 44 32.20 61.33 -55.00
C GLU A 44 31.36 62.23 -54.09
N GLN A 45 32.00 63.12 -53.34
CA GLN A 45 31.36 64.06 -52.41
C GLN A 45 31.06 65.44 -53.04
N ASN A 46 31.28 65.60 -54.36
CA ASN A 46 31.07 66.83 -55.13
C ASN A 46 31.83 68.06 -54.60
N ILE A 47 33.06 67.85 -54.12
CA ILE A 47 33.99 68.87 -53.63
C ILE A 47 34.91 69.32 -54.76
N GLY A 48 35.29 70.61 -54.81
CA GLY A 48 36.15 71.17 -55.85
C GLY A 48 37.53 70.50 -55.92
N ILE A 49 38.13 70.42 -57.11
CA ILE A 49 39.43 69.77 -57.31
C ILE A 49 40.36 70.71 -58.06
N LEU A 50 41.58 70.88 -57.56
CA LEU A 50 42.59 71.73 -58.18
C LEU A 50 43.87 70.94 -58.47
N LYS A 51 44.41 71.05 -59.68
CA LYS A 51 45.77 70.54 -59.98
C LYS A 51 46.87 71.46 -59.45
N ASP A 52 46.54 72.74 -59.31
CA ASP A 52 47.43 73.77 -58.80
C ASP A 52 46.76 74.53 -57.65
N PHE A 53 47.23 74.26 -56.44
CA PHE A 53 46.69 74.87 -55.22
C PHE A 53 46.91 76.38 -55.13
N ARG A 54 47.86 76.95 -55.89
CA ARG A 54 48.18 78.40 -55.85
C ARG A 54 46.96 79.26 -56.19
N SER A 55 46.16 78.80 -57.14
CA SER A 55 44.89 79.44 -57.52
C SER A 55 43.86 79.40 -56.39
N GLY A 56 43.81 78.29 -55.64
CA GLY A 56 42.89 78.10 -54.52
C GLY A 56 43.26 78.92 -53.29
N ILE A 57 44.55 79.02 -52.93
CA ILE A 57 45.00 79.81 -51.77
C ILE A 57 45.04 81.31 -52.01
N ALA A 58 44.93 81.75 -53.28
CA ALA A 58 44.80 83.14 -53.65
C ALA A 58 43.34 83.64 -53.55
N ASP A 59 42.35 82.73 -53.48
CA ASP A 59 40.96 83.10 -53.23
C ASP A 59 40.83 83.68 -51.82
N THR A 60 40.64 85.00 -51.75
CA THR A 60 40.46 85.75 -50.49
C THR A 60 39.27 85.30 -49.65
N SER A 61 38.38 84.48 -50.21
CA SER A 61 37.25 83.89 -49.50
C SER A 61 37.64 82.63 -48.73
N LEU A 62 38.80 82.03 -48.99
CA LEU A 62 39.32 80.88 -48.24
C LEU A 62 39.86 81.34 -46.88
N GLU A 63 39.52 80.63 -45.81
CA GLU A 63 39.88 81.03 -44.44
C GLU A 63 40.94 80.10 -43.84
N LEU A 64 40.93 78.83 -44.25
CA LEU A 64 41.84 77.80 -43.78
C LEU A 64 42.38 76.98 -44.95
N THR A 65 43.68 76.69 -44.94
CA THR A 65 44.24 75.65 -45.81
C THR A 65 45.01 74.63 -44.98
N ILE A 66 44.87 73.35 -45.31
CA ILE A 66 45.53 72.26 -44.61
C ILE A 66 46.49 71.57 -45.57
N GLU A 67 47.77 71.71 -45.28
CA GLU A 67 48.84 71.06 -46.03
C GLU A 67 48.99 69.61 -45.53
N CYS A 68 48.84 68.65 -46.43
CA CYS A 68 48.82 67.20 -46.16
C CYS A 68 49.86 66.45 -47.01
N THR A 69 50.77 67.15 -47.67
CA THR A 69 51.82 66.59 -48.54
C THR A 69 53.07 66.16 -47.79
N GLY A 70 53.34 66.77 -46.62
CA GLY A 70 54.57 66.52 -45.86
C GLY A 70 55.81 67.17 -46.44
N ASN A 71 55.66 68.05 -47.45
CA ASN A 71 56.76 68.62 -48.20
C ASN A 71 56.98 70.09 -47.79
N GLU A 72 58.14 70.39 -47.18
CA GLU A 72 58.49 71.76 -46.74
C GLU A 72 58.47 72.80 -47.87
N LYS A 73 58.72 72.38 -49.12
CA LYS A 73 58.63 73.25 -50.29
C LYS A 73 57.19 73.68 -50.56
N VAL A 74 56.22 72.79 -50.35
CA VAL A 74 54.79 73.10 -50.52
C VAL A 74 54.35 74.07 -49.43
N LEU A 75 54.77 73.86 -48.18
CA LEU A 75 54.49 74.80 -47.09
C LEU A 75 55.08 76.19 -47.35
N SER A 76 56.33 76.25 -47.82
CA SER A 76 56.99 77.51 -48.19
C SER A 76 56.27 78.22 -49.34
N LEU A 77 55.78 77.47 -50.34
CA LEU A 77 54.98 78.01 -51.44
C LEU A 77 53.63 78.54 -50.96
N ILE A 78 52.96 77.86 -50.02
CA ILE A 78 51.73 78.35 -49.41
C ILE A 78 52.00 79.66 -48.66
N GLU A 79 53.03 79.70 -47.81
CA GLU A 79 53.38 80.91 -47.04
C GLU A 79 53.77 82.10 -47.92
N GLN A 80 54.44 81.85 -49.06
CA GLN A 80 54.82 82.89 -50.00
C GLN A 80 53.63 83.46 -50.81
N HIS A 81 52.61 82.63 -51.08
CA HIS A 81 51.51 82.99 -52.00
C HIS A 81 50.14 83.14 -51.31
N LYS A 82 50.03 82.87 -50.01
CA LYS A 82 48.79 83.06 -49.26
C LYS A 82 48.43 84.53 -49.12
N HIS A 83 47.13 84.82 -49.05
CA HIS A 83 46.67 86.13 -48.61
C HIS A 83 46.78 86.27 -47.08
N SER A 84 46.81 87.51 -46.59
CA SER A 84 47.07 87.84 -45.18
C SER A 84 46.05 87.30 -44.16
N LYS A 85 44.90 86.81 -44.62
CA LYS A 85 43.82 86.26 -43.78
C LYS A 85 43.74 84.73 -43.81
N LEU A 86 44.52 84.06 -44.67
CA LEU A 86 44.52 82.60 -44.77
C LEU A 86 45.32 81.99 -43.64
N SER A 87 44.65 81.21 -42.79
CA SER A 87 45.32 80.39 -41.79
C SER A 87 45.82 79.09 -42.40
N VAL A 88 47.01 78.65 -42.03
CA VAL A 88 47.64 77.44 -42.60
C VAL A 88 47.85 76.43 -41.47
N ILE A 89 47.34 75.22 -41.65
CA ILE A 89 47.72 74.05 -40.84
C ILE A 89 48.76 73.28 -41.64
N SER A 90 49.98 73.19 -41.12
CA SER A 90 51.05 72.40 -41.74
C SER A 90 50.75 70.90 -41.68
N SER A 91 51.46 70.11 -42.47
CA SER A 91 51.40 68.64 -42.42
C SER A 91 51.61 68.04 -41.04
N THR A 92 52.46 68.64 -40.19
CA THR A 92 52.60 68.22 -38.78
C THR A 92 51.32 68.46 -37.98
N GLY A 93 50.66 69.61 -38.18
CA GLY A 93 49.37 69.92 -37.56
C GLY A 93 48.23 69.04 -38.09
N ALA A 94 48.21 68.75 -39.39
CA ALA A 94 47.26 67.83 -40.02
C ALA A 94 47.43 66.40 -39.49
N LEU A 95 48.67 65.92 -39.36
CA LEU A 95 48.97 64.61 -38.78
C LEU A 95 48.55 64.53 -37.31
N LEU A 96 48.77 65.60 -36.52
CA LEU A 96 48.32 65.67 -35.13
C LEU A 96 46.79 65.58 -35.04
N LEU A 97 46.05 66.28 -35.92
CA LEU A 97 44.59 66.22 -35.98
C LEU A 97 44.09 64.80 -36.29
N VAL A 98 44.66 64.15 -37.30
CA VAL A 98 44.32 62.77 -37.65
C VAL A 98 44.58 61.83 -36.47
N ASN A 99 45.76 61.91 -35.86
CA ASN A 99 46.12 61.06 -34.73
C ASN A 99 45.22 61.32 -33.51
N LEU A 100 44.83 62.56 -33.25
CA LEU A 100 43.96 62.91 -32.12
C LEU A 100 42.54 62.36 -32.31
N VAL A 101 41.97 62.46 -33.51
CA VAL A 101 40.67 61.86 -33.82
C VAL A 101 40.71 60.34 -33.74
N GLU A 102 41.76 59.69 -34.27
CA GLU A 102 41.93 58.23 -34.15
C GLU A 102 42.05 57.79 -32.69
N GLN A 103 42.75 58.55 -31.84
CA GLN A 103 42.85 58.27 -30.39
C GLN A 103 41.50 58.42 -29.68
N VAL A 104 40.74 59.47 -29.99
CA VAL A 104 39.39 59.68 -29.45
C VAL A 104 38.44 58.56 -29.87
N GLN A 105 38.47 58.14 -31.15
CA GLN A 105 37.66 57.01 -31.64
C GLN A 105 38.00 55.70 -30.92
N LYS A 106 39.29 55.38 -30.78
CA LYS A 106 39.75 54.20 -30.02
C LYS A 106 39.32 54.27 -28.55
N ALA A 107 39.38 55.45 -27.93
CA ALA A 107 38.92 55.64 -26.55
C ALA A 107 37.40 55.45 -26.44
N MET A 108 36.63 55.96 -27.39
CA MET A 108 35.17 55.77 -27.44
C MET A 108 34.78 54.30 -27.63
N GLU A 109 35.47 53.56 -28.51
CA GLU A 109 35.25 52.11 -28.67
C GLU A 109 35.58 51.33 -27.39
N LYS A 110 36.72 51.62 -26.75
CA LYS A 110 37.07 51.02 -25.46
C LYS A 110 36.05 51.34 -24.37
N GLN A 111 35.55 52.57 -24.32
CA GLN A 111 34.51 52.96 -23.35
C GLN A 111 33.19 52.25 -23.62
N LYS A 112 32.80 52.08 -24.88
CA LYS A 112 31.61 51.31 -25.25
C LYS A 112 31.74 49.85 -24.81
N GLN A 113 32.88 49.21 -25.10
CA GLN A 113 33.16 47.85 -24.65
C GLN A 113 33.17 47.73 -23.12
N ALA A 114 33.76 48.70 -22.41
CA ALA A 114 33.75 48.72 -20.95
C ALA A 114 32.33 48.82 -20.37
N ASN A 115 31.47 49.68 -20.94
CA ASN A 115 30.07 49.81 -20.53
C ASN A 115 29.25 48.54 -20.81
N GLU A 116 29.48 47.87 -21.93
CA GLU A 116 28.84 46.59 -22.25
C GLU A 116 29.30 45.49 -21.28
N LEU A 117 30.60 45.45 -20.97
CA LEU A 117 31.17 44.52 -20.00
C LEU A 117 30.60 44.75 -18.60
N GLU A 118 30.47 46.00 -18.16
CA GLU A 118 29.88 46.36 -16.86
C GLU A 118 28.41 45.91 -16.77
N LYS A 119 27.62 46.14 -17.82
CA LYS A 119 26.24 45.63 -17.91
C LYS A 119 26.19 44.11 -17.84
N MET A 120 27.11 43.42 -18.50
CA MET A 120 27.18 41.95 -18.47
C MET A 120 27.54 41.44 -17.07
N PHE A 121 28.48 42.07 -16.38
CA PHE A 121 28.81 41.76 -14.98
C PHE A 121 27.62 41.97 -14.05
N ALA A 122 26.92 43.11 -14.16
CA ALA A 122 25.72 43.37 -13.36
C ALA A 122 24.64 42.30 -13.58
N ALA A 123 24.40 41.92 -14.86
CA ALA A 123 23.47 40.84 -15.19
C ALA A 123 23.93 39.47 -14.65
N MET A 124 25.23 39.16 -14.73
CA MET A 124 25.80 37.93 -14.16
C MET A 124 25.62 37.86 -12.63
N THR A 125 25.84 38.96 -11.91
CA THR A 125 25.61 39.03 -10.47
C THR A 125 24.13 38.84 -10.12
N GLU A 126 23.21 39.41 -10.90
CA GLU A 126 21.76 39.20 -10.70
C GLU A 126 21.37 37.73 -10.92
N VAL A 127 21.85 37.13 -12.01
CA VAL A 127 21.63 35.71 -12.31
C VAL A 127 22.22 34.83 -11.20
N GLY A 128 23.45 35.10 -10.74
CA GLY A 128 24.09 34.38 -9.65
C GLY A 128 23.28 34.41 -8.35
N ASN A 129 22.74 35.59 -7.98
CA ASN A 129 21.86 35.71 -6.81
C ASN A 129 20.55 34.92 -6.96
N LYS A 130 19.93 34.95 -8.16
CA LYS A 130 18.72 34.14 -8.43
C LYS A 130 19.01 32.65 -8.38
N VAL A 131 20.14 32.19 -8.93
CA VAL A 131 20.57 30.80 -8.87
C VAL A 131 20.77 30.38 -7.42
N ARG A 132 21.49 31.16 -6.60
CA ARG A 132 21.69 30.88 -5.17
C ARG A 132 20.37 30.71 -4.42
N TYR A 133 19.44 31.66 -4.56
CA TYR A 133 18.13 31.60 -3.91
C TYR A 133 17.34 30.34 -4.30
N ARG A 134 17.39 29.94 -5.58
CA ARG A 134 16.75 28.72 -6.05
C ARG A 134 17.47 27.48 -5.52
N SER A 135 18.80 27.45 -5.50
CA SER A 135 19.58 26.34 -4.95
C SER A 135 19.31 26.12 -3.46
N ASP A 136 19.25 27.19 -2.65
CA ASP A 136 18.87 27.10 -1.23
C ASP A 136 17.47 26.52 -1.05
N SER A 137 16.52 26.92 -1.90
CA SER A 137 15.16 26.40 -1.88
C SER A 137 15.11 24.90 -2.23
N VAL A 138 15.89 24.46 -3.22
CA VAL A 138 16.01 23.03 -3.57
C VAL A 138 16.65 22.25 -2.43
N ILE A 139 17.71 22.76 -1.79
CA ILE A 139 18.34 22.12 -0.63
C ILE A 139 17.33 21.91 0.51
N LYS A 140 16.47 22.89 0.77
CA LYS A 140 15.43 22.78 1.79
C LYS A 140 14.43 21.67 1.48
N GLU A 141 13.96 21.58 0.24
CA GLU A 141 13.06 20.49 -0.17
C GLU A 141 13.75 19.13 -0.15
N VAL A 142 15.01 19.04 -0.60
CA VAL A 142 15.81 17.82 -0.54
C VAL A 142 15.93 17.29 0.89
N ARG A 143 16.14 18.15 1.90
CA ARG A 143 16.14 17.74 3.32
C ARG A 143 14.79 17.18 3.76
N LYS A 144 13.69 17.83 3.40
CA LYS A 144 12.33 17.36 3.73
C LYS A 144 12.03 15.99 3.12
N ILE A 145 12.48 15.76 1.88
CA ILE A 145 12.34 14.46 1.21
C ILE A 145 13.24 13.41 1.85
N MET A 146 14.46 13.76 2.28
CA MET A 146 15.33 12.84 3.02
C MET A 146 14.69 12.38 4.34
N ASP A 147 14.12 13.30 5.11
CA ASP A 147 13.41 12.96 6.35
C ASP A 147 12.21 12.05 6.08
N SER A 148 11.44 12.34 5.04
CA SER A 148 10.32 11.51 4.60
C SER A 148 10.79 10.10 4.17
N SER A 149 11.91 10.01 3.47
CA SER A 149 12.51 8.73 3.03
C SER A 149 13.01 7.90 4.22
N LYS A 150 13.56 8.55 5.25
CA LYS A 150 13.95 7.90 6.51
C LYS A 150 12.74 7.36 7.26
N ASN A 151 11.67 8.14 7.34
CA ASN A 151 10.41 7.69 7.95
C ASN A 151 9.79 6.52 7.18
N LEU A 152 9.84 6.55 5.85
CA LEU A 152 9.40 5.44 5.00
C LEU A 152 10.18 4.16 5.34
N ARG A 153 11.52 4.24 5.47
CA ARG A 153 12.34 3.07 5.84
C ARG A 153 11.94 2.48 7.19
N VAL A 154 11.74 3.32 8.20
CA VAL A 154 11.24 2.87 9.52
C VAL A 154 9.86 2.21 9.38
N GLY A 155 8.98 2.77 8.54
CA GLY A 155 7.67 2.19 8.26
C GLY A 155 7.79 0.80 7.62
N VAL A 156 8.69 0.62 6.65
CA VAL A 156 8.96 -0.65 5.98
C VAL A 156 9.44 -1.71 6.99
N ASP A 157 10.40 -1.39 7.87
CA ASP A 157 10.88 -2.31 8.92
C ASP A 157 9.75 -2.75 9.87
N VAL A 158 8.84 -1.83 10.22
CA VAL A 158 7.68 -2.14 11.07
C VAL A 158 6.69 -3.06 10.35
N ILE A 159 6.44 -2.84 9.06
CA ILE A 159 5.56 -3.70 8.26
C ILE A 159 6.19 -5.08 8.14
N GLU A 160 7.49 -5.19 7.87
CA GLU A 160 8.21 -6.47 7.80
C GLU A 160 8.04 -7.30 9.07
N LYS A 161 8.26 -6.69 10.24
CA LYS A 161 8.06 -7.36 11.53
C LYS A 161 6.61 -7.79 11.76
N LYS A 162 5.63 -6.97 11.36
CA LYS A 162 4.20 -7.33 11.46
C LYS A 162 3.83 -8.48 10.52
N SER A 163 4.40 -8.50 9.31
CA SER A 163 4.19 -9.58 8.35
C SER A 163 4.77 -10.90 8.86
N GLU A 164 5.93 -10.87 9.52
CA GLU A 164 6.52 -12.05 10.16
C GLU A 164 5.63 -12.61 11.26
N ILE A 165 5.16 -11.75 12.19
CA ILE A 165 4.20 -12.15 13.24
C ILE A 165 2.92 -12.73 12.62
N THR A 166 2.41 -12.12 11.55
CA THR A 166 1.21 -12.61 10.85
C THR A 166 1.45 -13.99 10.23
N ARG A 167 2.64 -14.25 9.68
CA ARG A 167 3.04 -15.55 9.16
C ARG A 167 3.07 -16.62 10.26
N GLU A 168 3.58 -16.29 11.44
CA GLU A 168 3.55 -17.18 12.61
C GLU A 168 2.11 -17.48 13.06
N ASN A 169 1.25 -16.47 13.12
CA ASN A 169 -0.16 -16.64 13.46
C ASN A 169 -0.87 -17.55 12.47
N ILE A 170 -0.66 -17.37 11.16
CA ILE A 170 -1.21 -18.23 10.12
C ILE A 170 -0.76 -19.68 10.30
N LYS A 171 0.53 -19.91 10.61
CA LYS A 171 1.05 -21.25 10.88
C LYS A 171 0.37 -21.88 12.11
N SER A 172 0.16 -21.10 13.18
CA SER A 172 -0.56 -21.56 14.36
C SER A 172 -2.02 -21.93 14.03
N ILE A 173 -2.72 -21.08 13.29
CA ILE A 173 -4.10 -21.35 12.85
C ILE A 173 -4.16 -22.60 11.96
N SER A 174 -3.18 -22.81 11.08
CA SER A 174 -3.09 -24.01 10.24
C SER A 174 -3.01 -25.29 11.08
N ASN A 175 -2.14 -25.30 12.11
CA ASN A 175 -2.05 -26.45 13.02
C ASN A 175 -3.36 -26.69 13.78
N SER A 176 -4.01 -25.63 14.27
CA SER A 176 -5.31 -25.75 14.94
C SER A 176 -6.39 -26.28 14.00
N THR A 177 -6.37 -25.86 12.72
CA THR A 177 -7.31 -26.31 11.68
C THR A 177 -7.13 -27.80 11.37
N GLU A 178 -5.88 -28.29 11.33
CA GLU A 178 -5.59 -29.71 11.15
C GLU A 178 -6.13 -30.55 12.31
N ILE A 179 -5.93 -30.09 13.55
CA ILE A 179 -6.49 -30.74 14.75
C ILE A 179 -8.03 -30.77 14.70
N LEU A 180 -8.68 -29.64 14.36
CA LEU A 180 -10.13 -29.55 14.25
C LEU A 180 -10.70 -30.52 13.18
N SER A 181 -9.98 -30.71 12.08
CA SER A 181 -10.36 -31.67 11.03
C SER A 181 -10.32 -33.11 11.55
N ALA A 182 -9.27 -33.47 12.29
CA ALA A 182 -9.13 -34.79 12.89
C ALA A 182 -10.19 -35.04 13.98
N ASP A 183 -10.49 -34.03 14.80
CA ASP A 183 -11.52 -34.11 15.84
C ASP A 183 -12.92 -34.28 15.24
N ALA A 184 -13.26 -33.51 14.21
CA ALA A 184 -14.54 -33.65 13.50
C ALA A 184 -14.73 -35.08 12.94
N LYS A 185 -13.69 -35.64 12.33
CA LYS A 185 -13.71 -37.04 11.85
C LYS A 185 -13.91 -38.04 13.00
N THR A 186 -13.18 -37.86 14.09
CA THR A 186 -13.26 -38.73 15.27
C THR A 186 -14.65 -38.67 15.91
N ILE A 187 -15.27 -37.48 16.00
CA ILE A 187 -16.63 -37.30 16.52
C ILE A 187 -17.65 -38.01 15.62
N SER A 188 -17.52 -37.90 14.29
CA SER A 188 -18.38 -38.60 13.34
C SER A 188 -18.28 -40.13 13.50
N GLU A 189 -17.06 -40.67 13.59
CA GLU A 189 -16.84 -42.11 13.81
C GLU A 189 -17.41 -42.59 15.14
N ARG A 190 -17.15 -41.85 16.24
CA ARG A 190 -17.73 -42.16 17.55
C ARG A 190 -19.25 -42.09 17.54
N SER A 191 -19.82 -41.15 16.78
CA SER A 191 -21.26 -41.00 16.69
C SER A 191 -21.92 -42.22 16.04
N LYS A 192 -21.28 -42.76 14.99
CA LYS A 192 -21.71 -44.00 14.35
C LYS A 192 -21.65 -45.21 15.28
N VAL A 193 -20.59 -45.32 16.10
CA VAL A 193 -20.46 -46.39 17.10
C VAL A 193 -21.57 -46.29 18.15
N LEU A 194 -21.84 -45.10 18.67
CA LEU A 194 -22.93 -44.88 19.64
C LEU A 194 -24.31 -45.17 19.05
N SER A 195 -24.56 -44.83 17.78
CA SER A 195 -25.81 -45.19 17.10
C SER A 195 -25.98 -46.71 16.98
N THR A 196 -24.90 -47.45 16.76
CA THR A 196 -24.94 -48.93 16.76
C THR A 196 -25.23 -49.48 18.17
N LEU A 197 -24.60 -48.91 19.20
CA LEU A 197 -24.80 -49.33 20.59
C LEU A 197 -26.23 -49.08 21.07
N THR A 198 -26.81 -47.93 20.73
CA THR A 198 -28.21 -47.60 21.04
C THR A 198 -29.18 -48.52 20.31
N GLY A 199 -28.91 -48.88 19.06
CA GLY A 199 -29.66 -49.91 18.33
C GLY A 199 -29.66 -51.27 19.06
N ASN A 200 -28.50 -51.73 19.53
CA ASN A 200 -28.39 -52.98 20.30
C ASN A 200 -29.16 -52.91 21.64
N ALA A 201 -29.11 -51.75 22.30
CA ALA A 201 -29.84 -51.53 23.55
C ALA A 201 -31.36 -51.51 23.32
N SER A 202 -31.84 -50.95 22.20
CA SER A 202 -33.25 -51.02 21.80
C SER A 202 -33.72 -52.46 21.62
N SER A 203 -32.95 -53.30 20.91
CA SER A 203 -33.27 -54.73 20.74
C SER A 203 -33.26 -55.51 22.07
N SER A 204 -32.36 -55.13 22.99
CA SER A 204 -32.33 -55.72 24.34
C SER A 204 -33.56 -55.36 25.15
N ILE A 205 -34.07 -54.14 25.00
CA ILE A 205 -35.32 -53.69 25.62
C ILE A 205 -36.52 -54.44 25.07
N GLU A 206 -36.63 -54.59 23.75
CA GLU A 206 -37.70 -55.38 23.12
C GLU A 206 -37.75 -56.80 23.70
N SER A 207 -36.58 -57.44 23.84
CA SER A 207 -36.47 -58.75 24.47
C SER A 207 -36.93 -58.74 25.94
N ALA A 208 -36.61 -57.69 26.70
CA ALA A 208 -37.04 -57.55 28.10
C ALA A 208 -38.57 -57.39 28.21
N VAL A 209 -39.19 -56.64 27.31
CA VAL A 209 -40.66 -56.51 27.23
C VAL A 209 -41.31 -57.88 27.00
N GLU A 210 -40.76 -58.71 26.10
CA GLU A 210 -41.28 -60.06 25.89
C GLU A 210 -41.16 -60.94 27.15
N TRP A 211 -40.04 -60.85 27.88
CA TRP A 211 -39.87 -61.60 29.13
C TRP A 211 -40.91 -61.19 30.18
N VAL A 212 -41.15 -59.89 30.33
CA VAL A 212 -42.19 -59.36 31.22
C VAL A 212 -43.56 -59.90 30.83
N HIS A 213 -43.93 -59.84 29.55
CA HIS A 213 -45.21 -60.41 29.09
C HIS A 213 -45.34 -61.91 29.34
N ARG A 214 -44.24 -62.68 29.24
CA ARG A 214 -44.25 -64.10 29.62
C ARG A 214 -44.54 -64.31 31.11
N VAL A 215 -44.00 -63.44 31.98
CA VAL A 215 -44.27 -63.48 33.43
C VAL A 215 -45.72 -63.10 33.72
N GLU A 216 -46.26 -62.06 33.09
CA GLU A 216 -47.68 -61.65 33.23
C GLU A 216 -48.62 -62.81 32.87
N ASN A 217 -48.40 -63.44 31.71
CA ASN A 217 -49.20 -64.60 31.27
C ASN A 217 -49.09 -65.79 32.24
N ALA A 218 -47.89 -66.07 32.76
CA ALA A 218 -47.70 -67.14 33.73
C ALA A 218 -48.43 -66.85 35.06
N ALA A 219 -48.43 -65.60 35.50
CA ALA A 219 -49.12 -65.14 36.70
C ALA A 219 -50.65 -65.26 36.56
N GLU A 220 -51.21 -64.90 35.40
CA GLU A 220 -52.64 -65.12 35.10
C GLU A 220 -53.01 -66.61 35.15
N GLY A 221 -52.16 -67.47 34.58
CA GLY A 221 -52.33 -68.93 34.67
C GLY A 221 -52.30 -69.43 36.11
N MET A 222 -51.40 -68.91 36.94
CA MET A 222 -51.34 -69.24 38.37
C MET A 222 -52.58 -68.78 39.13
N ASP A 223 -53.12 -67.59 38.85
CA ASP A 223 -54.35 -67.10 39.48
C ASP A 223 -55.54 -68.03 39.16
N SER A 224 -55.64 -68.53 37.91
CA SER A 224 -56.63 -69.54 37.55
C SER A 224 -56.47 -70.85 38.32
N ILE A 225 -55.23 -71.33 38.53
CA ILE A 225 -54.95 -72.55 39.29
C ILE A 225 -55.34 -72.37 40.76
N ILE A 226 -54.96 -71.24 41.38
CA ILE A 226 -55.28 -70.95 42.78
C ILE A 226 -56.80 -70.86 42.99
N LYS A 227 -57.56 -70.25 42.06
CA LYS A 227 -59.03 -70.24 42.11
C LYS A 227 -59.61 -71.66 42.13
N SER A 228 -59.10 -72.55 41.26
CA SER A 228 -59.52 -73.96 41.23
C SER A 228 -59.18 -74.69 42.53
N ILE A 229 -57.98 -74.45 43.10
CA ILE A 229 -57.59 -75.04 44.40
C ILE A 229 -58.53 -74.57 45.52
N MET A 230 -58.87 -73.29 45.56
CA MET A 230 -59.83 -72.76 46.55
C MET A 230 -61.22 -73.38 46.41
N GLU A 231 -61.67 -73.62 45.17
CA GLU A 231 -62.95 -74.30 44.91
C GLU A 231 -62.92 -75.75 45.39
N ILE A 232 -61.88 -76.51 45.02
CA ILE A 232 -61.68 -77.89 45.46
C ILE A 232 -61.62 -77.95 47.00
N THR A 233 -60.85 -77.06 47.63
CA THR A 233 -60.71 -76.99 49.09
C THR A 233 -62.05 -76.71 49.77
N ARG A 234 -62.88 -75.83 49.20
CA ARG A 234 -64.24 -75.58 49.70
C ARG A 234 -65.14 -76.82 49.60
N MET A 235 -65.05 -77.56 48.49
CA MET A 235 -65.78 -78.81 48.33
C MET A 235 -65.30 -79.88 49.32
N THR A 236 -63.99 -80.05 49.49
CA THR A 236 -63.39 -80.98 50.46
C THR A 236 -63.81 -80.65 51.88
N GLN A 237 -63.83 -79.36 52.25
CA GLN A 237 -64.31 -78.91 53.55
C GLN A 237 -65.78 -79.30 53.79
N LEU A 238 -66.64 -79.12 52.79
CA LEU A 238 -68.04 -79.53 52.87
C LEU A 238 -68.19 -81.05 53.04
N ILE A 239 -67.38 -81.84 52.34
CA ILE A 239 -67.35 -83.30 52.49
C ILE A 239 -66.92 -83.68 53.92
N ALA A 240 -65.87 -83.04 54.45
CA ALA A 240 -65.37 -83.29 55.80
C ALA A 240 -66.41 -82.95 56.87
N VAL A 241 -67.11 -81.81 56.73
CA VAL A 241 -68.21 -81.44 57.62
C VAL A 241 -69.35 -82.46 57.56
N ASN A 242 -69.76 -82.87 56.37
CA ASN A 242 -70.79 -83.91 56.19
C ASN A 242 -70.36 -85.25 56.82
N ALA A 243 -69.10 -85.65 56.65
CA ALA A 243 -68.55 -86.86 57.26
C ALA A 243 -68.51 -86.77 58.80
N SER A 244 -68.15 -85.61 59.35
CA SER A 244 -68.17 -85.36 60.80
C SER A 244 -69.58 -85.47 61.38
N ILE A 245 -70.59 -84.95 60.68
CA ILE A 245 -72.02 -85.10 61.04
C ILE A 245 -72.43 -86.58 61.04
N GLN A 246 -72.08 -87.33 60.00
CA GLN A 246 -72.41 -88.78 59.92
C GLN A 246 -71.67 -89.60 60.98
N ALA A 247 -70.44 -89.24 61.31
CA ALA A 247 -69.67 -89.87 62.37
C ALA A 247 -70.30 -89.62 63.75
N ALA A 248 -70.84 -88.42 64.00
CA ALA A 248 -71.59 -88.10 65.22
C ALA A 248 -72.91 -88.88 65.30
N LEU A 249 -73.61 -89.07 64.17
CA LEU A 249 -74.84 -89.87 64.09
C LEU A 249 -74.60 -91.36 64.39
N ALA A 250 -73.43 -91.89 64.03
CA ALA A 250 -73.05 -93.28 64.29
C ALA A 250 -72.64 -93.56 65.76
N GLY A 251 -72.61 -92.53 66.63
CA GLY A 251 -72.31 -92.69 68.05
C GLY A 251 -70.93 -93.27 68.32
N GLU A 252 -70.83 -94.31 69.14
CA GLU A 252 -69.52 -94.90 69.51
C GLU A 252 -68.79 -95.57 68.34
N ALA A 253 -69.52 -96.12 67.37
CA ALA A 253 -68.93 -96.76 66.19
C ALA A 253 -68.30 -95.74 65.22
N GLY A 254 -68.68 -94.46 65.31
CA GLY A 254 -68.21 -93.38 64.43
C GLY A 254 -66.96 -92.65 64.93
N LYS A 255 -66.46 -92.90 66.14
CA LYS A 255 -65.35 -92.14 66.76
C LYS A 255 -64.09 -92.03 65.87
N GLY A 256 -63.67 -93.13 65.22
CA GLY A 256 -62.51 -93.11 64.32
C GLY A 256 -62.74 -92.30 63.04
N PHE A 257 -63.97 -92.34 62.51
CA PHE A 257 -64.39 -91.53 61.35
C PHE A 257 -64.50 -90.05 61.70
N ALA A 258 -64.91 -89.71 62.92
CA ALA A 258 -64.97 -88.33 63.40
C ALA A 258 -63.58 -87.69 63.46
N VAL A 259 -62.56 -88.44 63.92
CA VAL A 259 -61.16 -87.97 63.93
C VAL A 259 -60.65 -87.71 62.52
N LEU A 260 -60.90 -88.64 61.58
CA LEU A 260 -60.54 -88.46 60.17
C LEU A 260 -61.22 -87.23 59.55
N ALA A 261 -62.51 -87.03 59.82
CA ALA A 261 -63.26 -85.89 59.31
C ALA A 261 -62.73 -84.55 59.84
N GLU A 262 -62.36 -84.48 61.12
CA GLU A 262 -61.74 -83.28 61.70
C GLU A 262 -60.35 -83.03 61.12
N GLU A 263 -59.53 -84.06 60.90
CA GLU A 263 -58.20 -83.93 60.28
C GLU A 263 -58.31 -83.39 58.83
N VAL A 264 -59.26 -83.90 58.03
CA VAL A 264 -59.51 -83.40 56.67
C VAL A 264 -59.97 -81.93 56.71
N LYS A 265 -60.74 -81.55 57.72
CA LYS A 265 -61.17 -80.15 57.92
C LYS A 265 -59.99 -79.24 58.25
N ILE A 266 -59.11 -79.65 59.17
CA ILE A 266 -57.87 -78.91 59.49
C ILE A 266 -56.99 -78.74 58.25
N LEU A 267 -56.77 -79.82 57.48
CA LEU A 267 -55.98 -79.77 56.24
C LEU A 267 -56.60 -78.86 55.18
N SER A 268 -57.93 -78.83 55.08
CA SER A 268 -58.63 -77.93 54.15
C SER A 268 -58.49 -76.47 54.56
N ASP A 269 -58.60 -76.15 55.85
CA ASP A 269 -58.38 -74.79 56.36
C ASP A 269 -56.93 -74.34 56.13
N GLN A 270 -55.95 -75.21 56.37
CA GLN A 270 -54.53 -74.95 56.05
C GLN A 270 -54.31 -74.72 54.54
N THR A 271 -54.94 -75.53 53.69
CA THR A 271 -54.84 -75.39 52.22
C THR A 271 -55.45 -74.08 51.74
N LYS A 272 -56.57 -73.65 52.36
CA LYS A 272 -57.20 -72.36 52.08
C LYS A 272 -56.29 -71.20 52.46
N GLU A 273 -55.69 -71.22 53.65
CA GLU A 273 -54.74 -70.19 54.07
C GLU A 273 -53.52 -70.12 53.15
N ALA A 274 -52.94 -71.28 52.79
CA ALA A 274 -51.84 -71.36 51.85
C ALA A 274 -52.21 -70.77 50.47
N SER A 275 -53.43 -71.05 49.99
CA SER A 275 -53.95 -70.50 48.72
C SER A 275 -54.13 -68.99 48.76
N ILE A 276 -54.64 -68.44 49.87
CA ILE A 276 -54.75 -66.98 50.08
C ILE A 276 -53.38 -66.33 50.07
N LYS A 277 -52.39 -66.95 50.75
CA LYS A 277 -51.01 -66.46 50.75
C LYS A 277 -50.42 -66.48 49.34
N ALA A 278 -50.56 -67.58 48.60
CA ALA A 278 -50.10 -67.67 47.21
C ALA A 278 -50.73 -66.60 46.31
N ASN A 279 -52.02 -66.33 46.45
CA ASN A 279 -52.69 -65.27 45.69
C ASN A 279 -52.11 -63.87 46.00
N ARG A 280 -51.80 -63.58 47.28
CA ARG A 280 -51.12 -62.32 47.65
C ARG A 280 -49.74 -62.20 47.00
N GLU A 281 -48.96 -63.28 46.96
CA GLU A 281 -47.65 -63.29 46.30
C GLU A 281 -47.78 -63.06 44.78
N ILE A 282 -48.78 -63.67 44.13
CA ILE A 282 -49.07 -63.45 42.70
C ILE A 282 -49.46 -61.99 42.44
N ALA A 283 -50.31 -61.39 43.29
CA ALA A 283 -50.69 -59.99 43.17
C ALA A 283 -49.48 -59.04 43.35
N ALA A 284 -48.59 -59.33 44.31
CA ALA A 284 -47.35 -58.59 44.51
C ALA A 284 -46.39 -58.73 43.31
N MET A 285 -46.31 -59.94 42.73
CA MET A 285 -45.54 -60.20 41.51
C MET A 285 -46.09 -59.38 40.33
N ASN A 286 -47.39 -59.38 40.10
CA ASN A 286 -48.03 -58.58 39.04
C ASN A 286 -47.78 -57.07 39.22
N HIS A 287 -47.89 -56.57 40.46
CA HIS A 287 -47.59 -55.17 40.74
C HIS A 287 -46.13 -54.83 40.41
N SER A 288 -45.19 -55.70 40.78
CA SER A 288 -43.75 -55.54 40.49
C SER A 288 -43.47 -55.60 38.98
N THR A 289 -44.15 -56.49 38.26
CA THR A 289 -44.05 -56.62 36.80
C THR A 289 -44.57 -55.37 36.10
N SER A 290 -45.72 -54.83 36.51
CA SER A 290 -46.25 -53.56 35.99
C SER A 290 -45.32 -52.37 36.22
N GLY A 291 -44.68 -52.30 37.40
CA GLY A 291 -43.63 -51.31 37.68
C GLY A 291 -42.44 -51.48 36.73
N THR A 292 -41.99 -52.72 36.52
CA THR A 292 -40.89 -53.05 35.60
C THR A 292 -41.20 -52.63 34.16
N THR A 293 -42.41 -52.87 33.66
CA THR A 293 -42.85 -52.44 32.31
C THR A 293 -42.78 -50.92 32.14
N THR A 294 -43.15 -50.18 33.19
CA THR A 294 -43.10 -48.72 33.18
C THR A 294 -41.66 -48.22 33.09
N GLU A 295 -40.76 -48.79 33.88
CA GLU A 295 -39.33 -48.46 33.81
C GLU A 295 -38.72 -48.80 32.46
N ILE A 296 -39.07 -49.95 31.87
CA ILE A 296 -38.60 -50.32 30.53
C ILE A 296 -39.04 -49.30 29.48
N ARG A 297 -40.28 -48.80 29.54
CA ARG A 297 -40.77 -47.74 28.65
C ARG A 297 -39.97 -46.45 28.81
N ASN A 298 -39.68 -46.04 30.04
CA ASN A 298 -38.86 -44.85 30.30
C ASN A 298 -37.45 -45.00 29.69
N ILE A 299 -36.83 -46.18 29.82
CA ILE A 299 -35.51 -46.46 29.22
C ILE A 299 -35.59 -46.39 27.69
N PHE A 300 -36.65 -46.93 27.08
CA PHE A 300 -36.86 -46.86 25.63
C PHE A 300 -36.89 -45.41 25.13
N GLU A 301 -37.67 -44.53 25.78
CA GLU A 301 -37.74 -43.11 25.43
C GLU A 301 -36.39 -42.39 25.57
N ILE A 302 -35.59 -42.75 26.58
CA ILE A 302 -34.23 -42.22 26.77
C ILE A 302 -33.34 -42.63 25.60
N ILE A 303 -33.38 -43.89 25.18
CA ILE A 303 -32.58 -44.39 24.05
C ILE A 303 -32.97 -43.69 22.75
N GLU A 304 -34.26 -43.48 22.50
CA GLU A 304 -34.72 -42.77 21.31
C GLU A 304 -34.21 -41.33 21.27
N LYS A 305 -34.27 -40.63 22.41
CA LYS A 305 -33.67 -39.28 22.54
C LYS A 305 -32.17 -39.31 22.29
N ILE A 306 -31.44 -40.27 22.84
CA ILE A 306 -30.00 -40.41 22.58
C ILE A 306 -29.75 -40.58 21.08
N ASN A 307 -30.52 -41.40 20.36
CA ASN A 307 -30.32 -41.62 18.94
C ASN A 307 -30.55 -40.35 18.10
N ILE A 308 -31.55 -39.53 18.46
CA ILE A 308 -31.81 -38.22 17.83
C ILE A 308 -30.61 -37.27 18.05
N GLU A 309 -30.14 -37.15 19.29
CA GLU A 309 -28.99 -36.31 19.63
C GLU A 309 -27.72 -36.78 18.92
N MET A 310 -27.49 -38.09 18.81
CA MET A 310 -26.34 -38.64 18.09
C MET A 310 -26.35 -38.28 16.60
N LYS A 311 -27.54 -38.26 15.98
CA LYS A 311 -27.68 -37.82 14.58
C LYS A 311 -27.36 -36.34 14.43
N SER A 312 -27.83 -35.50 15.36
CA SER A 312 -27.52 -34.07 15.42
C SER A 312 -26.01 -33.81 15.57
N VAL A 313 -25.35 -34.54 16.47
CA VAL A 313 -23.89 -34.48 16.66
C VAL A 313 -23.14 -34.90 15.39
N SER A 314 -23.59 -35.96 14.72
CA SER A 314 -22.98 -36.42 13.46
C SER A 314 -23.07 -35.36 12.36
N THR A 315 -24.23 -34.71 12.19
CA THR A 315 -24.40 -33.63 11.22
C THR A 315 -23.53 -32.43 11.58
N SER A 316 -23.49 -32.04 12.85
CA SER A 316 -22.65 -30.94 13.33
C SER A 316 -21.15 -31.20 13.08
N ALA A 317 -20.70 -32.44 13.23
CA ALA A 317 -19.33 -32.83 12.92
C ALA A 317 -19.01 -32.74 11.42
N GLU A 318 -19.97 -33.07 10.55
CA GLU A 318 -19.83 -32.94 9.09
C GLU A 318 -19.76 -31.46 8.67
N ASP A 319 -20.64 -30.61 9.21
CA ASP A 319 -20.61 -29.16 9.00
C ASP A 319 -19.29 -28.54 9.47
N GLN A 320 -18.80 -28.97 10.65
CA GLN A 320 -17.50 -28.54 11.17
C GLN A 320 -16.35 -28.95 10.23
N SER A 321 -16.41 -30.13 9.62
CA SER A 321 -15.41 -30.57 8.63
C SER A 321 -15.40 -29.67 7.39
N LEU A 322 -16.57 -29.30 6.87
CA LEU A 322 -16.70 -28.39 5.73
C LEU A 322 -16.18 -26.98 6.05
N LEU A 323 -16.52 -26.44 7.22
CA LEU A 323 -16.01 -25.15 7.68
C LEU A 323 -14.49 -25.18 7.84
N THR A 324 -13.93 -26.26 8.37
CA THR A 324 -12.49 -26.44 8.53
C THR A 324 -11.77 -26.45 7.19
N GLN A 325 -12.34 -27.08 6.15
CA GLN A 325 -11.80 -27.03 4.79
C GLN A 325 -11.81 -25.62 4.20
N LYS A 326 -12.88 -24.85 4.46
CA LYS A 326 -12.96 -23.45 4.02
C LYS A 326 -11.87 -22.61 4.70
N VAL A 327 -11.71 -22.75 6.02
CA VAL A 327 -10.64 -22.08 6.78
C VAL A 327 -9.26 -22.43 6.21
N TYR A 328 -9.03 -23.70 5.84
CA TYR A 328 -7.79 -24.10 5.18
C TYR A 328 -7.53 -23.37 3.86
N SER A 329 -8.58 -23.16 3.05
CA SER A 329 -8.49 -22.34 1.84
C SER A 329 -8.15 -20.88 2.16
N ASP A 330 -8.81 -20.29 3.16
CA ASP A 330 -8.57 -18.90 3.59
C ASP A 330 -7.14 -18.70 4.12
N ILE A 331 -6.57 -19.72 4.78
CA ILE A 331 -5.18 -19.76 5.24
C ILE A 331 -4.23 -19.70 4.03
N ASN A 332 -4.44 -20.53 3.01
CA ASN A 332 -3.59 -20.55 1.80
C ASN A 332 -3.67 -19.21 1.05
N ASP A 333 -4.85 -18.60 0.97
CA ASP A 333 -5.03 -17.28 0.37
C ASP A 333 -4.30 -16.20 1.16
N SER A 334 -4.35 -16.27 2.48
CA SER A 334 -3.65 -15.34 3.37
C SER A 334 -2.13 -15.49 3.28
N GLN A 335 -1.62 -16.72 3.10
CA GLN A 335 -0.19 -16.97 2.85
C GLN A 335 0.27 -16.30 1.55
N ARG A 336 -0.47 -16.49 0.44
CA ARG A 336 -0.14 -15.83 -0.84
C ARG A 336 -0.08 -14.32 -0.73
N LYS A 337 -1.06 -13.71 -0.05
CA LYS A 337 -1.07 -12.25 0.21
C LYS A 337 0.12 -11.80 1.06
N LEU A 338 0.58 -12.60 2.01
CA LEU A 338 1.79 -12.27 2.77
C LEU A 338 3.05 -12.31 1.92
N ASP A 339 3.12 -13.21 0.94
CA ASP A 339 4.24 -13.28 0.01
C ASP A 339 4.25 -12.05 -0.91
N GLU A 340 3.09 -11.62 -1.40
CA GLU A 340 2.93 -10.36 -2.16
C GLU A 340 3.39 -9.15 -1.32
N VAL A 341 2.93 -9.04 -0.07
CA VAL A 341 3.39 -7.97 0.85
C VAL A 341 4.90 -8.02 1.08
N SER A 342 5.50 -9.22 1.17
CA SER A 342 6.95 -9.36 1.32
C SER A 342 7.72 -8.82 0.10
N GLU A 343 7.18 -8.99 -1.12
CA GLU A 343 7.74 -8.44 -2.34
C GLU A 343 7.61 -6.90 -2.39
N GLU A 344 6.46 -6.37 -1.99
CA GLU A 344 6.22 -4.92 -1.88
C GLU A 344 7.16 -4.26 -0.88
N ILE A 345 7.39 -4.87 0.29
CA ILE A 345 8.36 -4.43 1.29
C ILE A 345 9.77 -4.36 0.69
N SER A 346 10.19 -5.41 -0.01
CA SER A 346 11.51 -5.46 -0.66
C SER A 346 11.68 -4.33 -1.68
N THR A 347 10.64 -4.12 -2.49
CA THR A 347 10.62 -3.06 -3.51
C THR A 347 10.65 -1.67 -2.88
N SER A 348 9.83 -1.43 -1.85
CA SER A 348 9.79 -0.17 -1.11
C SER A 348 11.12 0.16 -0.44
N SER A 349 11.79 -0.86 0.14
CA SER A 349 13.12 -0.73 0.73
C SER A 349 14.17 -0.30 -0.32
N LYS A 350 14.17 -0.94 -1.50
CA LYS A 350 15.07 -0.57 -2.61
C LYS A 350 14.81 0.86 -3.10
N ILE A 351 13.55 1.25 -3.26
CA ILE A 351 13.16 2.60 -3.69
C ILE A 351 13.63 3.64 -2.66
N SER A 352 13.40 3.40 -1.36
CA SER A 352 13.83 4.29 -0.29
C SER A 352 15.36 4.49 -0.30
N GLN A 353 16.14 3.41 -0.48
CA GLN A 353 17.60 3.50 -0.57
C GLN A 353 18.06 4.29 -1.80
N ALA A 354 17.51 3.98 -2.99
CA ALA A 354 17.85 4.69 -4.21
C ALA A 354 17.54 6.21 -4.09
N MET A 355 16.41 6.54 -3.47
CA MET A 355 15.98 7.92 -3.25
C MET A 355 16.95 8.69 -2.35
N ILE A 356 17.43 8.09 -1.26
CA ILE A 356 18.44 8.70 -0.39
C ILE A 356 19.73 8.97 -1.15
N LEU A 357 20.19 8.02 -1.99
CA LEU A 357 21.39 8.20 -2.80
C LEU A 357 21.24 9.37 -3.80
N SER A 358 20.12 9.43 -4.53
CA SER A 358 19.84 10.51 -5.46
C SER A 358 19.72 11.88 -4.76
N LEU A 359 19.10 11.94 -3.58
CA LEU A 359 18.98 13.18 -2.81
C LEU A 359 20.33 13.70 -2.32
N ASN A 360 21.24 12.81 -1.90
CA ASN A 360 22.61 13.19 -1.55
C ASN A 360 23.37 13.76 -2.76
N GLN A 361 23.17 13.19 -3.94
CA GLN A 361 23.76 13.71 -5.18
C GLN A 361 23.24 15.11 -5.52
N ILE A 362 21.91 15.31 -5.46
CA ILE A 362 21.29 16.63 -5.70
C ILE A 362 21.79 17.65 -4.66
N TYR A 363 21.89 17.25 -3.39
CA TYR A 363 22.41 18.11 -2.33
C TYR A 363 23.84 18.59 -2.64
N SER A 364 24.72 17.68 -3.08
CA SER A 364 26.09 18.03 -3.48
C SER A 364 26.09 18.99 -4.67
N GLN A 365 25.35 18.68 -5.73
CA GLN A 365 25.27 19.52 -6.94
C GLN A 365 24.77 20.93 -6.63
N MET A 366 23.76 21.07 -5.76
CA MET A 366 23.25 22.38 -5.35
C MET A 366 24.27 23.16 -4.52
N THR A 367 25.02 22.47 -3.66
CA THR A 367 26.09 23.08 -2.87
C THR A 367 27.22 23.58 -3.76
N ASP A 368 27.59 22.82 -4.79
CA ASP A 368 28.63 23.22 -5.74
C ASP A 368 28.16 24.37 -6.65
N LEU A 369 26.91 24.36 -7.10
CA LEU A 369 26.30 25.50 -7.80
C LEU A 369 26.35 26.79 -6.97
N ILE A 370 26.08 26.70 -5.66
CA ILE A 370 26.20 27.87 -4.77
C ILE A 370 27.64 28.40 -4.76
N LYS A 371 28.64 27.53 -4.62
CA LYS A 371 30.06 27.93 -4.68
C LYS A 371 30.44 28.56 -6.02
N GLU A 372 29.98 27.99 -7.14
CA GLU A 372 30.23 28.57 -8.47
C GLU A 372 29.63 29.97 -8.58
N THR A 373 28.42 30.20 -8.06
CA THR A 373 27.82 31.55 -8.07
C THR A 373 28.55 32.56 -7.19
N GLU A 374 29.27 32.12 -6.16
CA GLU A 374 30.15 32.99 -5.35
C GLU A 374 31.36 33.48 -6.15
N SER A 375 31.83 32.71 -7.13
CA SER A 375 32.94 33.11 -8.01
C SER A 375 32.59 34.21 -9.02
N PHE A 376 31.29 34.51 -9.19
CA PHE A 376 30.81 35.60 -10.06
C PHE A 376 30.70 36.96 -9.33
N ARG A 377 31.09 37.02 -8.05
CA ARG A 377 31.25 38.26 -7.28
C ARG A 377 32.71 38.66 -7.24
#